data_AF-A0A9Q0SA16-F1
#
_entry.id   AF-A0A9Q0SA16-F1
#
_cell.length_a   1.000
_cell.length_b   1.000
_cell.length_c   1.000
_cell.angle_alpha   90.00
_cell.angle_beta   90.00
_cell.angle_gamma   90.00
#
_symmetry.space_group_name_H-M   'P 1'
#
loop_
_entity.id
_entity.type
_entity.pdbx_description
1 polymer ?
#
loop_
_entity_poly.entity_id
_entity_poly.type
_entity_poly.pdbx_seq_one_letter_code
_entity_poly.pdbx_strand_id
1 'polypeptide(L)'
;MPVNSKWKAFFKENLLTLLTIVGVVGGTCIGLIIKEVTTGWSPRDVMYIAYPGELFLRMLKCLIVPLLVASITSAIGSLDLSMSGKIASRSIVYYLTTTVSAVILGIILVSAIRPGDSFKTSKSLQNTTQPVTRQVLTADTLLDLI
;
A
#
# COMPACT_ATOMS: atom_id res chain seq x y z
N MET A 1 26.83 28.07 -26.82
CA MET A 1 25.66 28.24 -25.91
C MET A 1 25.53 26.99 -25.03
N PRO A 2 25.89 27.00 -23.73
CA PRO A 2 25.92 25.80 -22.91
C PRO A 2 24.61 25.63 -22.11
N VAL A 3 23.56 25.09 -22.75
CA VAL A 3 22.28 24.75 -22.07
C VAL A 3 22.36 23.36 -21.40
N ASN A 4 23.24 22.47 -21.90
CA ASN A 4 23.32 21.07 -21.45
C ASN A 4 23.86 20.88 -20.03
N SER A 5 24.62 21.81 -19.46
CA SER A 5 25.18 21.65 -18.11
C SER A 5 24.15 21.90 -17.01
N LYS A 6 23.26 22.88 -17.19
CA LYS A 6 22.20 23.21 -16.23
C LYS A 6 21.18 22.08 -16.12
N TRP A 7 20.79 21.48 -17.24
CA TRP A 7 19.90 20.32 -17.27
C TRP A 7 20.50 19.11 -16.57
N LYS A 8 21.79 18.80 -16.79
CA LYS A 8 22.47 17.70 -16.11
C LYS A 8 22.64 17.94 -14.61
N ALA A 9 22.91 19.18 -14.18
CA ALA A 9 22.99 19.54 -12.77
C ALA A 9 21.63 19.38 -12.08
N PHE A 10 20.57 19.92 -12.69
CA PHE A 10 19.20 19.79 -12.19
C PHE A 10 18.74 18.33 -12.11
N PHE A 11 19.08 17.49 -13.09
CA PHE A 11 18.75 16.07 -13.09
C PHE A 11 19.51 15.29 -12.01
N LYS A 12 20.74 15.70 -11.67
CA LYS A 12 21.49 15.10 -10.54
C LYS A 12 20.92 15.52 -9.20
N GLU A 13 20.47 16.76 -9.05
CA GLU A 13 19.87 17.27 -7.82
C GLU A 13 18.50 16.64 -7.53
N ASN A 14 17.70 16.38 -8.57
CA ASN A 14 16.33 15.85 -8.44
C ASN A 14 16.20 14.39 -8.92
N LEU A 15 17.32 13.66 -8.99
CA LEU A 15 17.37 12.34 -9.63
C LEU A 15 16.39 11.36 -9.00
N LEU A 16 16.30 11.35 -7.67
CA LEU A 16 15.46 10.39 -6.94
C LEU A 16 13.97 10.67 -7.17
N THR A 17 13.56 11.94 -7.12
CA THR A 17 12.17 12.36 -7.35
C THR A 17 11.73 12.10 -8.79
N LEU A 18 12.61 12.38 -9.76
CA LEU A 18 12.33 12.08 -11.16
C LEU A 18 12.23 10.58 -11.41
N LEU A 19 13.09 9.78 -10.78
CA LEU A 19 13.07 8.33 -10.92
C LEU A 19 11.79 7.71 -10.32
N THR A 20 11.29 8.20 -9.19
CA THR A 20 10.03 7.70 -8.61
C THR A 20 8.82 8.06 -9.46
N ILE A 21 8.77 9.29 -10.00
CA ILE A 21 7.69 9.72 -10.91
C ILE A 21 7.70 8.87 -12.18
N VAL A 22 8.85 8.72 -12.83
CA VAL A 22 8.98 7.91 -14.05
C VAL A 22 8.68 6.43 -13.74
N GLY A 23 9.09 5.92 -12.58
CA GLY A 23 8.78 4.56 -12.14
C GLY A 23 7.28 4.31 -11.95
N VAL A 24 6.55 5.23 -11.31
CA VAL A 24 5.10 5.11 -11.11
C VAL A 24 4.36 5.22 -12.44
N VAL A 25 4.67 6.23 -13.26
CA VAL A 25 4.01 6.43 -14.55
C VAL A 25 4.32 5.28 -15.50
N GLY A 26 5.61 4.90 -15.62
CA GLY A 26 6.06 3.80 -16.46
C GLY A 26 5.48 2.45 -16.02
N GLY A 27 5.51 2.15 -14.72
CA GLY A 27 4.94 0.92 -14.16
C GLY A 27 3.42 0.83 -14.38
N THR A 28 2.70 1.95 -14.21
CA THR A 28 1.26 2.01 -14.48
C THR A 28 0.96 1.78 -15.96
N CYS A 29 1.67 2.46 -16.87
CA CYS A 29 1.48 2.29 -18.31
C CYS A 29 1.78 0.86 -18.77
N ILE A 30 2.92 0.29 -18.36
CA ILE A 30 3.30 -1.09 -18.68
C ILE A 30 2.28 -2.08 -18.12
N GLY A 31 1.82 -1.89 -16.88
CA GLY A 31 0.80 -2.73 -16.26
C GLY A 31 -0.53 -2.72 -17.02
N LEU A 32 -0.97 -1.56 -17.51
CA LEU A 32 -2.18 -1.44 -18.33
C LEU A 32 -2.00 -2.12 -19.70
N ILE A 33 -0.87 -1.90 -20.39
CA ILE A 33 -0.60 -2.53 -21.69
C ILE A 33 -0.58 -4.05 -21.57
N ILE A 34 0.12 -4.58 -20.57
CA ILE A 34 0.24 -6.02 -20.33
C ILE A 34 -1.14 -6.64 -20.02
N LYS A 35 -2.00 -5.92 -19.29
CA LYS A 35 -3.37 -6.34 -19.00
C LYS A 35 -4.24 -6.46 -20.27
N GLU A 36 -4.10 -5.53 -21.22
CA GLU A 36 -4.89 -5.51 -22.46
C GLU A 36 -4.40 -6.55 -23.50
N VAL A 37 -3.10 -6.85 -23.53
CA VAL A 37 -2.49 -7.75 -24.54
C VAL A 37 -2.64 -9.24 -24.18
N THR A 38 -2.65 -9.59 -22.88
CA THR A 38 -2.67 -10.99 -22.44
C THR A 38 -4.01 -11.38 -21.82
N THR A 39 -4.82 -12.16 -22.55
CA THR A 39 -6.08 -12.73 -22.06
C THR A 39 -5.86 -14.19 -21.61
N GLY A 40 -5.58 -14.40 -20.32
CA GLY A 40 -5.41 -15.73 -19.74
C GLY A 40 -4.30 -15.81 -18.71
N TRP A 41 -4.48 -15.12 -17.58
CA TRP A 41 -3.46 -15.06 -16.54
C TRP A 41 -3.46 -16.33 -15.69
N SER A 42 -2.38 -17.11 -15.77
CA SER A 42 -2.12 -18.13 -14.75
C SER A 42 -1.69 -17.46 -13.45
N PRO A 43 -2.12 -17.93 -12.26
CA PRO A 43 -1.67 -17.38 -10.98
C PRO A 43 -0.14 -17.33 -10.82
N ARG A 44 0.58 -18.22 -11.52
CA ARG A 44 2.04 -18.28 -11.52
C ARG A 44 2.69 -17.10 -12.26
N ASP A 45 2.13 -16.67 -13.39
CA ASP A 45 2.69 -15.59 -14.21
C ASP A 45 2.59 -14.24 -13.49
N VAL A 46 1.46 -14.00 -12.82
CA VAL A 46 1.27 -12.82 -11.96
C VAL A 46 2.29 -12.80 -10.82
N MET A 47 2.56 -13.96 -10.21
CA MET A 47 3.52 -14.07 -9.11
C MET A 47 4.94 -13.70 -9.56
N TYR A 48 5.38 -14.14 -10.74
CA TYR A 48 6.72 -13.81 -11.25
C TYR A 48 6.87 -12.31 -11.55
N ILE A 49 5.84 -11.67 -12.11
CA ILE A 49 5.86 -10.23 -12.40
C ILE A 49 5.83 -9.39 -11.10
N ALA A 50 5.07 -9.82 -10.09
CA ALA A 50 4.95 -9.12 -8.81
C ALA A 50 6.15 -9.34 -7.87
N TYR A 51 6.94 -10.40 -8.09
CA TYR A 51 8.06 -10.80 -7.23
C TYR A 51 9.05 -9.68 -6.86
N PRO A 52 9.57 -8.84 -7.80
CA PRO A 52 10.48 -7.76 -7.44
C PRO A 52 9.84 -6.70 -6.52
N GLY A 53 8.54 -6.42 -6.70
CA GLY A 53 7.79 -5.49 -5.84
C GLY A 53 7.57 -6.05 -4.44
N GLU A 54 7.22 -7.34 -4.35
CA GLU A 54 7.10 -8.05 -3.07
C GLU A 54 8.43 -8.08 -2.31
N LEU A 55 9.53 -8.36 -3.00
CA LEU A 55 10.87 -8.36 -2.40
C LEU A 55 11.23 -6.97 -1.84
N PHE A 56 10.98 -5.91 -2.60
CA PHE A 56 11.18 -4.53 -2.15
C PHE A 56 10.35 -4.19 -0.91
N LEU A 57 9.05 -4.53 -0.90
CA LEU A 57 8.19 -4.30 0.26
C LEU A 57 8.66 -5.08 1.49
N ARG A 58 9.17 -6.30 1.32
CA ARG A 58 9.74 -7.09 2.42
C ARG A 58 11.02 -6.47 2.97
N MET A 59 11.89 -5.92 2.12
CA MET A 59 13.09 -5.18 2.54
C MET A 59 12.71 -3.93 3.37
N LEU A 60 11.72 -3.15 2.92
CA LEU A 60 11.23 -1.99 3.67
C LEU A 60 10.63 -2.37 5.03
N LYS A 61 9.84 -3.44 5.09
CA LYS A 61 9.24 -3.95 6.34
C LYS A 61 10.30 -4.49 7.31
N CYS A 62 11.43 -5.01 6.83
CA CYS A 62 12.54 -5.42 7.70
C CYS A 62 13.24 -4.20 8.33
N LEU A 63 13.33 -3.09 7.59
CA LEU A 63 13.96 -1.86 8.06
C LEU A 63 13.08 -1.05 9.03
N ILE A 64 11.76 -1.09 8.88
CA ILE A 64 10.86 -0.21 9.65
C ILE A 64 10.94 -0.46 11.16
N VAL A 65 10.93 -1.72 11.60
CA VAL A 65 10.91 -2.09 13.02
C VAL A 65 12.17 -1.60 13.75
N PRO A 66 13.41 -1.93 13.31
CA PRO A 66 14.61 -1.48 14.00
C PRO A 66 14.80 0.03 13.94
N LEU A 67 14.50 0.67 12.80
CA LEU A 67 14.60 2.12 12.66
C LEU A 67 13.64 2.87 13.58
N LEU A 68 12.40 2.37 13.71
CA LEU A 68 11.38 2.98 14.57
C LEU A 68 11.81 2.90 16.04
N VAL A 69 12.26 1.73 16.51
CA VAL A 69 12.71 1.57 17.91
C VAL A 69 13.93 2.44 18.22
N ALA A 70 14.91 2.47 17.31
CA ALA A 70 16.11 3.29 17.48
C ALA A 70 15.78 4.80 17.49
N SER A 71 14.91 5.24 16.57
CA SER A 71 14.47 6.64 16.48
C SER A 71 13.68 7.08 17.71
N ILE A 72 12.72 6.27 18.19
CA ILE A 72 11.93 6.61 19.38
C ILE A 72 12.80 6.60 20.65
N THR A 73 13.66 5.60 20.82
CA THR A 73 14.54 5.53 22.00
C THR A 73 15.50 6.73 22.05
N SER A 74 16.11 7.09 20.91
CA SER A 74 16.97 8.27 20.82
C SER A 74 16.21 9.58 21.06
N ALA A 75 14.98 9.69 20.55
CA ALA A 75 14.12 10.84 20.80
C ALA A 75 13.81 10.98 22.30
N ILE A 76 13.36 9.92 22.96
CA ILE A 76 13.00 9.96 24.39
C ILE A 76 14.23 10.27 25.26
N GLY A 77 15.40 9.71 24.94
CA GLY A 77 16.63 9.95 25.70
C GLY A 77 17.20 11.38 25.58
N SER A 78 16.81 12.13 24.55
CA SER A 78 17.27 13.52 24.33
C SER A 78 16.28 14.59 24.81
N LEU A 79 15.10 14.19 25.31
CA LEU A 79 14.07 15.13 25.76
C LEU A 79 14.20 15.44 27.25
N ASP A 80 14.38 16.73 27.58
CA ASP A 80 14.28 17.22 28.96
C ASP A 80 12.79 17.29 29.37
N LEU A 81 12.38 16.38 30.25
CA LEU A 81 10.99 16.15 30.66
C LEU A 81 10.30 17.40 31.23
N SER A 82 11.07 18.30 31.83
CA SER A 82 10.55 19.46 32.57
C SER A 82 9.97 20.55 31.67
N MET A 83 10.61 20.83 30.53
CA MET A 83 10.11 21.78 29.51
C MET A 83 9.40 21.08 28.35
N SER A 84 9.81 19.85 28.02
CA SER A 84 9.27 19.09 26.88
C SER A 84 7.84 18.57 27.12
N GLY A 85 7.45 18.29 28.37
CA GLY A 85 6.12 17.74 28.67
C GLY A 85 4.95 18.62 28.21
N LYS A 86 5.08 19.96 28.33
CA LYS A 86 4.02 20.91 27.92
C LYS A 86 3.90 21.04 26.40
N ILE A 87 5.02 20.94 25.67
CA ILE A 87 4.99 21.00 24.20
C ILE A 87 4.55 19.67 23.61
N ALA A 88 4.95 18.55 24.23
CA ALA A 88 4.50 17.22 23.88
C ALA A 88 2.99 17.06 24.09
N SER A 89 2.43 17.53 25.20
CA SER A 89 0.98 17.46 25.46
C SER A 89 0.17 18.29 24.47
N ARG A 90 0.61 19.51 24.12
CA ARG A 90 -0.08 20.33 23.12
C ARG A 90 -0.01 19.70 21.73
N SER A 91 1.11 19.07 21.40
CA SER A 91 1.28 18.31 20.15
C SER A 91 0.39 17.08 20.12
N ILE A 92 0.31 16.31 21.21
CA ILE A 92 -0.55 15.12 21.30
C ILE A 92 -2.02 15.49 21.11
N VAL A 93 -2.48 16.56 21.77
CA VAL A 93 -3.86 17.04 21.64
C VAL A 93 -4.13 17.46 20.20
N TYR A 94 -3.22 18.21 19.56
CA TYR A 94 -3.36 18.62 18.16
C TYR A 94 -3.43 17.43 17.18
N TYR A 95 -2.55 16.44 17.34
CA TYR A 95 -2.55 15.24 16.49
C TYR A 95 -3.80 14.40 16.71
N LEU A 96 -4.23 14.21 17.96
CA LEU A 96 -5.44 13.45 18.28
C LEU A 96 -6.70 14.12 17.71
N THR A 97 -6.88 15.43 17.93
CA THR A 97 -8.05 16.15 17.42
C THR A 97 -8.10 16.14 15.89
N THR A 98 -6.97 16.34 15.22
CA THR A 98 -6.89 16.31 13.75
C THR A 98 -7.12 14.90 13.20
N THR A 99 -6.56 13.86 13.85
CA THR A 99 -6.76 12.46 13.42
C THR A 99 -8.21 12.04 13.59
N VAL A 100 -8.84 12.35 14.74
CA VAL A 100 -10.25 12.06 14.98
C VAL A 100 -11.14 12.80 13.97
N SER A 101 -10.86 14.07 13.71
CA SER A 101 -11.59 14.85 12.71
C SER A 101 -11.47 14.25 11.31
N ALA A 102 -10.25 13.86 10.90
CA ALA A 102 -10.00 13.22 9.60
C ALA A 102 -10.69 11.85 9.48
N VAL A 103 -10.70 11.05 10.55
CA VAL A 103 -11.40 9.75 10.58
C VAL A 103 -12.91 9.94 10.46
N ILE A 104 -13.50 10.89 11.19
CA ILE A 104 -14.94 11.20 11.10
C ILE A 104 -15.29 11.62 9.66
N LEU A 105 -14.51 12.55 9.08
CA LEU A 105 -14.69 12.99 7.70
C LEU A 105 -14.56 11.84 6.70
N GLY A 106 -13.57 10.96 6.89
CA GLY A 106 -13.36 9.78 6.07
C GLY A 106 -14.52 8.79 6.14
N ILE A 107 -15.05 8.52 7.35
CA ILE A 107 -16.20 7.64 7.56
C ILE A 107 -17.46 8.21 6.92
N ILE A 108 -17.71 9.51 7.08
CA ILE A 108 -18.86 10.17 6.44
C ILE A 108 -18.75 10.06 4.91
N LEU A 109 -17.57 10.37 4.36
CA LEU A 109 -17.36 10.36 2.91
C LEU A 109 -17.47 8.96 2.30
N VAL A 110 -16.85 7.95 2.92
CA VAL A 110 -16.93 6.56 2.42
C VAL A 110 -18.35 6.00 2.59
N SER A 111 -19.06 6.34 3.66
CA SER A 111 -20.44 5.89 3.87
C SER A 111 -21.44 6.59 2.92
N ALA A 112 -21.17 7.82 2.52
CA ALA A 112 -22.01 8.58 1.58
C ALA A 112 -21.78 8.14 0.13
N ILE A 113 -20.52 8.03 -0.30
CA ILE A 113 -20.17 7.67 -1.68
C ILE A 113 -20.31 6.14 -1.91
N ARG A 114 -20.14 5.34 -0.84
CA ARG A 114 -20.09 3.86 -0.88
C ARG A 114 -19.24 3.32 -2.03
N PRO A 115 -17.95 3.71 -2.12
CA PRO A 115 -17.09 3.24 -3.19
C PRO A 115 -16.92 1.72 -3.07
N GLY A 116 -17.29 0.99 -4.13
CA GLY A 116 -17.11 -0.46 -4.20
C GLY A 116 -18.40 -1.27 -4.41
N ASP A 117 -19.58 -0.70 -4.16
CA ASP A 117 -20.83 -1.42 -4.46
C ASP A 117 -21.04 -1.62 -5.96
N SER A 118 -20.61 -0.67 -6.80
CA SER A 118 -20.64 -0.81 -8.27
C SER A 118 -19.78 -1.96 -8.81
N PHE A 119 -18.79 -2.44 -8.04
CA PHE A 119 -17.89 -3.52 -8.47
C PHE A 119 -18.44 -4.92 -8.18
N LYS A 120 -19.41 -5.05 -7.26
CA LYS A 120 -20.04 -6.34 -6.92
C LYS A 120 -20.89 -6.89 -8.07
N THR A 121 -21.56 -6.01 -8.83
CA THR A 121 -22.36 -6.40 -10.01
C THR A 121 -21.49 -7.00 -11.12
N SER A 122 -20.25 -6.52 -11.30
CA SER A 122 -19.33 -7.03 -12.33
C SER A 122 -18.68 -8.37 -11.94
N LYS A 123 -18.28 -8.54 -10.68
CA LYS A 123 -17.74 -9.84 -10.19
C LYS A 123 -18.79 -10.94 -10.09
N SER A 124 -20.07 -10.62 -9.90
CA SER A 124 -21.15 -11.62 -9.91
C SER A 124 -21.34 -12.26 -11.29
N LEU A 125 -20.89 -11.63 -12.38
CA LEU A 125 -20.98 -12.15 -13.75
C LEU A 125 -19.74 -12.96 -14.17
N GLN A 126 -18.63 -12.91 -13.41
CA GLN A 126 -17.39 -13.62 -13.73
C GLN A 126 -17.15 -14.88 -12.87
N ASN A 127 -18.01 -15.13 -11.88
CA ASN A 127 -18.02 -16.37 -11.10
C ASN A 127 -19.16 -17.31 -11.55
N THR A 128 -19.15 -17.73 -12.82
CA THR A 128 -19.68 -19.07 -13.21
C THR A 128 -18.61 -20.15 -12.99
N THR A 129 -17.76 -19.97 -11.99
CA THR A 129 -17.27 -21.09 -11.18
C THR A 129 -17.65 -20.71 -9.76
N GLN A 130 -18.78 -21.25 -9.33
CA GLN A 130 -19.24 -21.14 -7.96
C GLN A 130 -18.08 -21.50 -7.03
N PRO A 131 -17.74 -20.71 -5.99
CA PRO A 131 -17.42 -21.34 -4.75
C PRO A 131 -18.75 -21.93 -4.31
N VAL A 132 -19.03 -23.16 -4.74
CA VAL A 132 -20.09 -23.96 -4.13
C VAL A 132 -19.73 -23.86 -2.65
N THR A 133 -20.56 -23.17 -1.86
CA THR A 133 -20.64 -23.48 -0.44
C THR A 133 -21.14 -24.91 -0.43
N ARG A 134 -20.23 -25.86 -0.69
CA ARG A 134 -20.43 -27.25 -0.37
C ARG A 134 -20.62 -27.14 1.12
N GLN A 135 -21.87 -27.24 1.55
CA GLN A 135 -22.15 -27.93 2.79
C GLN A 135 -21.47 -29.27 2.61
N VAL A 136 -20.17 -29.33 2.93
CA VAL A 136 -19.43 -30.57 2.98
C VAL A 136 -20.15 -31.32 4.08
N LEU A 137 -21.02 -32.23 3.65
CA LEU A 137 -21.70 -33.10 4.58
C LEU A 137 -20.57 -33.83 5.30
N THR A 138 -20.54 -33.80 6.62
CA THR A 138 -19.47 -34.48 7.38
C THR A 138 -19.36 -35.96 7.01
N ALA A 139 -20.44 -36.54 6.46
CA ALA A 139 -20.44 -37.86 5.83
C ALA A 139 -19.47 -37.97 4.63
N ASP A 140 -19.37 -36.95 3.77
CA ASP A 140 -18.49 -36.96 2.60
C ASP A 140 -17.02 -36.99 3.01
N THR A 141 -16.66 -36.29 4.10
CA THR A 141 -15.30 -36.33 4.66
C THR A 141 -14.97 -37.64 5.38
N LEU A 142 -15.96 -38.37 5.88
CA LEU A 142 -15.74 -39.70 6.47
C LEU A 142 -15.58 -40.78 5.40
N LEU A 143 -16.23 -40.61 4.24
CA LEU A 143 -16.10 -41.51 3.10
C LEU A 143 -14.75 -41.36 2.38
N ASP A 144 -14.09 -40.21 2.51
CA ASP A 144 -12.76 -39.93 1.95
C ASP A 144 -11.61 -40.44 2.85
N LEU A 145 -11.90 -40.87 4.08
CA LEU A 145 -10.92 -41.32 5.08
C LEU A 145 -10.90 -42.85 5.31
N ILE A 146 -11.79 -43.60 4.65
CA ILE A 146 -11.82 -45.08 4.68
C ILE A 146 -11.52 -45.65 3.30
#